data_AF-A0A9P1CEH9-F1
#
_entry.id   AF-A0A9P1CEH9-F1
#
_cell.length_a   1.000
_cell.length_b   1.000
_cell.length_c   1.000
_cell.angle_alpha   90.00
_cell.angle_beta   90.00
_cell.angle_gamma   90.00
#
_symmetry.space_group_name_H-M   'P 1'
#
loop_
_entity.id
_entity.type
_entity.pdbx_description
1 polymer ?
#
loop_
_entity_poly.entity_id
_entity_poly.type
_entity_poly.pdbx_seq_one_letter_code
_entity_poly.pdbx_strand_id
1 'polypeptide(L)'
;MTTTGPEVLWEVVHPSCPLRAEPHFDAKVLGWKQRGNHISCSEITTDGWLKISDGRGWMLSDMQGLHGLGSLLQPRRGQEVDLAVDEPQPQGICCLEVTFAQVAVRAFPSRDAIALCYRRKGELVFARSQNFAGWLRLAGEEGWMLAFAPEHGQLLQPREAKESVQVDLWSLCDLWSTVRRKKRMLTPADVKALKDAEEGTKIMAGMDYEHHVATGNAEPLVEDGLLTKEDLSRPEEWIRQRIFANSLLRMVKEEPPFCELCPPDFRLTPRPLPQELFKAKDLAEVKGQPPESREKAPKAPEPKAAGYNGRATGVDPPAFGFPDRRGAKGASMGQRDFFLGGASKGRGAAGVRNGRAGRQAKGKGKGPFGKMPFGGFGGMAGMEDMDMPGLGVMPVEVNGEEMLMTEAGLIVDPATQAPVGVLNPATGEVTEITEEHMQTLMQTLGQINMVELDGRPYLMMAGLLVDPQTQEVAFKVEPDGTVIDAATGEACGMIDVDNADNPDVIPTKTPPKTFKDENLDAHGWYERAKELMADDYYYQAAAAFGEALQCCQEERAVELEFECELLKGRASCWRKMKEFKSLLEDAEKLISYDADDQEALEWKRLAMDELGKARRR
;
A
#
# COMPACT_ATOMS: atom_id res chain seq x y z
N MET A 1 9.56 -16.00 6.07
CA MET A 1 8.51 -17.00 5.79
C MET A 1 7.30 -16.23 5.32
N THR A 2 6.88 -16.38 4.06
CA THR A 2 5.64 -15.77 3.56
C THR A 2 4.47 -16.58 4.12
N THR A 3 3.67 -15.98 5.00
CA THR A 3 2.41 -16.54 5.48
C THR A 3 1.45 -16.63 4.30
N THR A 4 1.52 -17.75 3.57
CA THR A 4 0.56 -18.07 2.51
C THR A 4 -0.76 -18.37 3.20
N GLY A 5 -1.82 -17.63 2.82
CA GLY A 5 -3.18 -17.89 3.30
C GLY A 5 -3.66 -19.32 2.98
N PRO A 6 -4.88 -19.69 3.39
CA PRO A 6 -5.42 -21.02 3.08
C PRO A 6 -5.42 -21.25 1.57
N GLU A 7 -4.88 -22.39 1.17
CA GLU A 7 -4.87 -22.80 -0.23
C GLU A 7 -6.16 -23.54 -0.57
N VAL A 8 -6.69 -23.29 -1.77
CA VAL A 8 -7.89 -23.95 -2.29
C VAL A 8 -7.52 -24.88 -3.43
N LEU A 9 -8.07 -26.10 -3.42
CA LEU A 9 -7.88 -27.05 -4.51
C LEU A 9 -8.92 -26.83 -5.60
N TRP A 10 -8.44 -26.60 -6.81
CA TRP A 10 -9.25 -26.44 -8.01
C TRP A 10 -9.05 -27.62 -8.95
N GLU A 11 -10.13 -28.05 -9.59
CA GLU A 11 -10.12 -29.07 -10.64
C GLU A 11 -10.28 -28.39 -12.01
N VAL A 12 -9.45 -28.76 -12.97
CA VAL A 12 -9.58 -28.33 -14.35
C VAL A 12 -10.76 -29.07 -14.99
N VAL A 13 -11.79 -28.33 -15.40
CA VAL A 13 -13.01 -28.89 -16.03
C VAL A 13 -13.03 -28.74 -17.53
N HIS A 14 -12.26 -27.80 -18.08
CA HIS A 14 -12.09 -27.67 -19.54
C HIS A 14 -11.11 -28.74 -20.08
N PRO A 15 -11.24 -29.23 -21.33
CA PRO A 15 -10.31 -30.22 -21.89
C PRO A 15 -8.84 -29.85 -21.70
N SER A 16 -8.50 -28.59 -21.93
CA SER A 16 -7.16 -28.03 -21.68
C SER A 16 -7.26 -26.59 -21.17
N CYS A 17 -6.47 -26.22 -20.16
CA CYS A 17 -6.38 -24.86 -19.66
C CYS A 17 -4.92 -24.39 -19.66
N PRO A 18 -4.59 -23.24 -20.27
CA PRO A 18 -3.24 -22.71 -20.29
C PRO A 18 -2.84 -22.16 -18.91
N LEU A 19 -1.59 -22.38 -18.53
CA LEU A 19 -0.91 -21.74 -17.41
C LEU A 19 -0.09 -20.57 -17.96
N ARG A 20 -0.31 -19.36 -17.45
CA ARG A 20 0.33 -18.13 -17.94
C ARG A 20 1.25 -17.50 -16.90
N ALA A 21 2.23 -16.73 -17.37
CA ALA A 21 3.17 -16.03 -16.48
C ALA A 21 2.51 -14.89 -15.67
N GLU A 22 1.52 -14.21 -16.26
CA GLU A 22 0.82 -13.06 -15.69
C GLU A 22 -0.70 -13.23 -15.91
N PRO A 23 -1.57 -12.55 -15.13
CA PRO A 23 -3.02 -12.73 -15.17
C PRO A 23 -3.68 -11.96 -16.33
N HIS A 24 -3.22 -12.19 -17.56
CA HIS A 24 -3.83 -11.66 -18.77
C HIS A 24 -3.54 -12.59 -19.97
N PHE A 25 -4.30 -12.49 -21.06
CA PHE A 25 -4.19 -13.44 -22.17
C PHE A 25 -2.97 -13.21 -23.07
N ASP A 26 -2.39 -12.01 -23.10
CA ASP A 26 -1.11 -11.78 -23.81
C ASP A 26 0.10 -12.37 -23.08
N ALA A 27 -0.07 -12.80 -21.83
CA ALA A 27 1.03 -13.33 -21.04
C ALA A 27 1.52 -14.65 -21.61
N LYS A 28 2.85 -14.84 -21.59
CA LYS A 28 3.51 -16.06 -22.06
C LYS A 28 2.87 -17.31 -21.45
N VAL A 29 2.50 -18.27 -22.29
CA VAL A 29 2.04 -19.59 -21.85
C VAL A 29 3.25 -20.39 -21.36
N LEU A 30 3.20 -20.78 -20.08
CA LEU A 30 4.23 -21.57 -19.40
C LEU A 30 3.96 -23.07 -19.48
N GLY A 31 2.70 -23.46 -19.69
CA GLY A 31 2.31 -24.85 -19.83
C GLY A 31 0.80 -25.02 -19.96
N TRP A 32 0.36 -26.28 -19.90
CA TRP A 32 -1.05 -26.65 -20.02
C TRP A 32 -1.42 -27.65 -18.94
N LYS A 33 -2.65 -27.55 -18.45
CA LYS A 33 -3.28 -28.56 -17.61
C LYS A 33 -4.45 -29.17 -18.35
N GLN A 34 -4.64 -30.46 -18.17
CA GLN A 34 -5.71 -31.24 -18.79
C GLN A 34 -6.89 -31.37 -17.82
N ARG A 35 -8.07 -31.67 -18.36
CA ARG A 35 -9.26 -31.99 -17.57
C ARG A 35 -8.95 -33.04 -16.48
N GLY A 36 -9.44 -32.81 -15.28
CA GLY A 36 -9.25 -33.68 -14.10
C GLY A 36 -7.91 -33.47 -13.38
N ASN A 37 -7.02 -32.62 -13.89
CA ASN A 37 -5.88 -32.18 -13.09
C ASN A 37 -6.35 -31.31 -11.93
N HIS A 38 -5.67 -31.46 -10.79
CA HIS A 38 -5.90 -30.66 -9.60
C HIS A 38 -4.76 -29.66 -9.45
N ILE A 39 -5.09 -28.44 -9.05
CA ILE A 39 -4.12 -27.39 -8.75
C ILE A 39 -4.44 -26.77 -7.40
N SER A 40 -3.39 -26.38 -6.66
CA SER A 40 -3.54 -25.60 -5.44
C SER A 40 -3.39 -24.13 -5.78
N CYS A 41 -4.32 -23.31 -5.32
CA CYS A 41 -4.34 -21.87 -5.57
C CYS A 41 -4.30 -21.10 -4.26
N SER A 42 -3.62 -19.96 -4.24
CA SER A 42 -3.49 -19.12 -3.04
C SER A 42 -4.21 -17.76 -3.14
N GLU A 43 -4.52 -17.31 -4.36
CA GLU A 43 -5.03 -15.98 -4.65
C GLU A 43 -5.89 -16.04 -5.92
N ILE A 44 -6.90 -15.17 -6.02
CA ILE A 44 -7.71 -14.96 -7.23
C ILE A 44 -7.79 -13.46 -7.51
N THR A 45 -7.58 -13.03 -8.75
CA THR A 45 -7.85 -11.65 -9.16
C THR A 45 -9.35 -11.38 -9.23
N THR A 46 -9.76 -10.12 -9.16
CA THR A 46 -11.19 -9.78 -9.21
C THR A 46 -11.85 -10.07 -10.57
N ASP A 47 -11.06 -10.29 -11.62
CA ASP A 47 -11.50 -10.76 -12.94
C ASP A 47 -11.33 -12.28 -13.16
N GLY A 48 -11.00 -13.04 -12.10
CA GLY A 48 -11.08 -14.51 -12.11
C GLY A 48 -9.79 -15.28 -12.41
N TRP A 49 -8.62 -14.64 -12.45
CA TRP A 49 -7.35 -15.35 -12.59
C TRP A 49 -6.88 -15.94 -11.26
N LEU A 50 -6.73 -17.27 -11.22
CA LEU A 50 -6.22 -18.02 -10.08
C LEU A 50 -4.69 -18.09 -10.12
N LYS A 51 -4.06 -17.70 -9.02
CA LYS A 51 -2.62 -17.85 -8.81
C LYS A 51 -2.31 -19.23 -8.23
N ILE A 52 -1.43 -19.99 -8.88
CA ILE A 52 -0.99 -21.29 -8.37
C ILE A 52 -0.08 -21.07 -7.15
N SER A 53 -0.31 -21.81 -6.06
CA SER A 53 0.38 -21.63 -4.77
C SER A 53 1.90 -21.81 -4.85
N ASP A 54 2.39 -22.61 -5.81
CA ASP A 54 3.83 -22.79 -6.05
C ASP A 54 4.49 -21.63 -6.81
N GLY A 55 3.72 -20.58 -7.12
CA GLY A 55 4.21 -19.38 -7.79
C GLY A 55 4.51 -19.54 -9.27
N ARG A 56 4.19 -20.70 -9.89
CA ARG A 56 4.53 -20.94 -11.31
C ARG A 56 3.74 -20.09 -12.29
N GLY A 57 2.59 -19.54 -11.91
CA GLY A 57 1.81 -18.69 -12.80
C GLY A 57 0.33 -18.60 -12.44
N TRP A 58 -0.46 -18.23 -13.45
CA TRP A 58 -1.88 -17.91 -13.37
C TRP A 58 -2.71 -18.76 -14.32
N MET A 59 -3.93 -19.11 -13.90
CA MET A 59 -4.92 -19.82 -14.71
C MET A 59 -6.29 -19.14 -14.55
N LEU A 60 -6.98 -18.87 -15.65
CA LEU A 60 -8.30 -18.24 -15.60
C LEU A 60 -9.36 -19.24 -15.14
N SER A 61 -10.15 -18.91 -14.11
CA SER A 61 -11.19 -19.81 -13.56
C SER A 61 -12.39 -19.95 -14.48
N ASP A 62 -12.86 -18.86 -15.07
CA ASP A 62 -14.04 -18.80 -15.93
C ASP A 62 -13.83 -17.82 -17.08
N MET A 63 -14.28 -18.19 -18.28
CA MET A 63 -14.30 -17.31 -19.45
C MET A 63 -15.55 -16.42 -19.50
N GLN A 64 -16.48 -16.55 -18.56
CA GLN A 64 -17.72 -15.75 -18.45
C GLN A 64 -18.58 -15.80 -19.73
N GLY A 65 -18.55 -16.94 -20.44
CA GLY A 65 -19.24 -17.08 -21.72
C GLY A 65 -18.49 -16.45 -22.91
N LEU A 66 -17.34 -15.81 -22.71
CA LEU A 66 -16.47 -15.35 -23.80
C LEU A 66 -16.15 -16.54 -24.70
N HIS A 67 -16.53 -16.39 -25.97
CA HIS A 67 -16.38 -17.42 -27.01
C HIS A 67 -17.15 -18.72 -26.76
N GLY A 68 -18.22 -18.66 -25.95
CA GLY A 68 -19.03 -19.81 -25.59
C GLY A 68 -18.34 -20.78 -24.62
N LEU A 69 -17.20 -20.36 -24.04
CA LEU A 69 -16.54 -21.10 -22.98
C LEU A 69 -17.10 -20.60 -21.64
N GLY A 70 -17.52 -21.54 -20.79
CA GLY A 70 -17.89 -21.26 -19.41
C GLY A 70 -16.69 -21.46 -18.48
N SER A 71 -16.95 -22.08 -17.34
CA SER A 71 -15.94 -22.36 -16.32
C SER A 71 -14.82 -23.27 -16.86
N LEU A 72 -13.58 -22.84 -16.67
CA LEU A 72 -12.37 -23.57 -17.01
C LEU A 72 -11.85 -24.40 -15.84
N LEU A 73 -12.02 -23.88 -14.64
CA LEU A 73 -11.73 -24.53 -13.37
C LEU A 73 -12.93 -24.41 -12.43
N GLN A 74 -13.08 -25.39 -11.54
CA GLN A 74 -14.06 -25.35 -10.46
C GLN A 74 -13.39 -25.68 -9.12
N PRO A 75 -13.88 -25.14 -7.98
CA PRO A 75 -13.47 -25.62 -6.67
C PRO A 75 -13.75 -27.12 -6.57
N ARG A 76 -12.85 -27.87 -5.92
CA ARG A 76 -13.05 -29.31 -5.74
C ARG A 76 -14.35 -29.57 -4.99
N ARG A 77 -15.08 -30.62 -5.38
CA ARG A 77 -16.35 -30.98 -4.74
C ARG A 77 -16.21 -31.08 -3.21
N GLY A 78 -17.07 -30.35 -2.50
CA GLY A 78 -17.06 -30.26 -1.03
C GLY A 78 -16.17 -29.16 -0.47
N GLN A 79 -15.49 -28.38 -1.32
CA GLN A 79 -14.76 -27.19 -0.91
C GLN A 79 -15.61 -25.96 -1.23
N GLU A 80 -16.15 -25.34 -0.19
CA GLU A 80 -16.77 -24.02 -0.30
C GLU A 80 -15.68 -22.96 -0.36
N VAL A 81 -15.85 -22.01 -1.27
CA VAL A 81 -14.93 -20.89 -1.46
C VAL A 81 -15.69 -19.63 -1.15
N ASP A 82 -15.39 -19.05 0.01
CA ASP A 82 -15.96 -17.79 0.44
C ASP A 82 -15.04 -16.65 -0.05
N LEU A 83 -15.52 -15.89 -1.04
CA LEU A 83 -14.80 -14.76 -1.60
C LEU A 83 -15.41 -13.47 -1.07
N ALA A 84 -14.55 -12.51 -0.71
CA ALA A 84 -14.99 -11.15 -0.36
C ALA A 84 -15.65 -10.42 -1.54
N VAL A 85 -15.24 -10.77 -2.76
CA VAL A 85 -15.85 -10.32 -4.02
C VAL A 85 -16.14 -11.57 -4.84
N ASP A 86 -17.39 -12.01 -4.85
CA ASP A 86 -17.87 -13.21 -5.53
C ASP A 86 -18.14 -12.96 -7.03
N GLU A 87 -18.67 -11.78 -7.35
CA GLU A 87 -18.94 -11.37 -8.73
C GLU A 87 -17.65 -10.92 -9.44
N PRO A 88 -17.31 -11.52 -10.59
CA PRO A 88 -16.18 -11.07 -11.40
C PRO A 88 -16.34 -9.62 -11.87
N GLN A 89 -15.26 -8.85 -11.75
CA GLN A 89 -15.21 -7.44 -12.12
C GLN A 89 -14.59 -7.27 -13.51
N PRO A 90 -15.33 -6.74 -14.50
CA PRO A 90 -14.88 -6.70 -15.90
C PRO A 90 -13.65 -5.80 -16.13
N GLN A 91 -13.41 -4.86 -15.22
CA GLN A 91 -12.25 -3.95 -15.28
C GLN A 91 -10.99 -4.52 -14.61
N GLY A 92 -11.05 -5.73 -14.02
CA GLY A 92 -9.93 -6.31 -13.26
C GLY A 92 -9.63 -5.61 -11.93
N ILE A 93 -10.58 -4.79 -11.45
CA ILE A 93 -10.49 -4.05 -10.20
C ILE A 93 -11.90 -3.94 -9.59
N CYS A 94 -12.00 -4.09 -8.27
CA CYS A 94 -13.23 -3.90 -7.51
C CYS A 94 -13.15 -2.63 -6.67
N CYS A 95 -14.21 -1.81 -6.68
CA CYS A 95 -14.36 -0.68 -5.77
C CYS A 95 -15.19 -1.12 -4.55
N LEU A 96 -14.66 -0.89 -3.36
CA LEU A 96 -15.32 -1.19 -2.10
C LEU A 96 -15.43 0.06 -1.23
N GLU A 97 -16.54 0.19 -0.52
CA GLU A 97 -16.71 1.21 0.52
C GLU A 97 -16.38 0.63 1.90
N VAL A 98 -15.64 1.39 2.71
CA VAL A 98 -15.37 1.02 4.09
C VAL A 98 -16.63 1.25 4.93
N THR A 99 -17.22 0.17 5.46
CA THR A 99 -18.47 0.24 6.24
C THR A 99 -18.23 0.33 7.74
N PHE A 100 -17.08 -0.16 8.20
CA PHE A 100 -16.68 -0.13 9.60
C PHE A 100 -15.99 1.18 9.97
N ALA A 101 -15.96 1.53 11.27
CA ALA A 101 -15.43 2.81 11.74
C ALA A 101 -14.01 3.08 11.22
N GLN A 102 -13.11 2.09 11.38
CA GLN A 102 -11.75 2.10 10.87
C GLN A 102 -11.28 0.69 10.51
N VAL A 103 -10.65 0.51 9.36
CA VAL A 103 -10.12 -0.77 8.89
C VAL A 103 -8.63 -0.63 8.59
N ALA A 104 -7.81 -1.52 9.14
CA ALA A 104 -6.36 -1.50 8.94
C ALA A 104 -5.98 -2.01 7.54
N VAL A 105 -5.06 -1.30 6.89
CA VAL A 105 -4.30 -1.79 5.73
C VAL A 105 -3.02 -2.42 6.26
N ARG A 106 -2.77 -3.68 5.93
CA ARG A 106 -1.66 -4.47 6.50
C ARG A 106 -0.65 -4.92 5.46
N ALA A 107 0.60 -5.11 5.87
CA ALA A 107 1.68 -5.50 4.96
C ALA A 107 1.47 -6.89 4.30
N PHE A 108 0.85 -7.82 5.01
CA PHE A 108 0.52 -9.17 4.53
C PHE A 108 -0.87 -9.59 5.06
N PRO A 109 -1.53 -10.61 4.46
CA PRO A 109 -2.91 -10.97 4.79
C PRO A 109 -3.00 -11.76 6.10
N SER A 110 -2.68 -11.11 7.20
CA SER A 110 -2.77 -11.65 8.57
C SER A 110 -3.22 -10.54 9.52
N ARG A 111 -3.97 -10.90 10.57
CA ARG A 111 -4.39 -9.96 11.62
C ARG A 111 -3.21 -9.48 12.47
N ASP A 112 -2.14 -10.26 12.53
CA ASP A 112 -0.91 -9.92 13.27
C ASP A 112 0.10 -9.15 12.42
N ALA A 113 -0.21 -8.93 11.13
CA ALA A 113 0.66 -8.18 10.25
C ALA A 113 0.73 -6.71 10.63
N ILE A 114 1.89 -6.09 10.44
CA ILE A 114 2.09 -4.66 10.67
C ILE A 114 1.03 -3.86 9.90
N ALA A 115 0.31 -3.01 10.63
CA ALA A 115 -0.63 -2.07 10.03
C ALA A 115 0.18 -0.94 9.37
N LEU A 116 0.06 -0.81 8.05
CA LEU A 116 0.68 0.25 7.27
C LEU A 116 -0.05 1.58 7.46
N CYS A 117 -1.39 1.53 7.50
CA CYS A 117 -2.27 2.67 7.76
C CYS A 117 -3.70 2.19 8.05
N TYR A 118 -4.64 3.13 8.19
CA TYR A 118 -6.06 2.86 8.45
C TYR A 118 -6.94 3.60 7.43
N ARG A 119 -8.11 3.02 7.12
CA ARG A 119 -9.15 3.60 6.27
C ARG A 119 -10.41 3.80 7.08
N ARG A 120 -11.03 4.97 6.97
CA ARG A 120 -12.22 5.34 7.75
C ARG A 120 -13.50 4.99 7.02
N LYS A 121 -14.58 4.85 7.79
CA LYS A 121 -15.93 4.66 7.25
C LYS A 121 -16.26 5.67 6.14
N GLY A 122 -16.77 5.17 5.03
CA GLY A 122 -17.18 5.93 3.86
C GLY A 122 -16.07 6.17 2.83
N GLU A 123 -14.81 5.85 3.13
CA GLU A 123 -13.74 5.87 2.14
C GLU A 123 -13.93 4.77 1.07
N LEU A 124 -13.52 5.07 -0.17
CA LEU A 124 -13.45 4.08 -1.23
C LEU A 124 -12.05 3.45 -1.29
N VAL A 125 -11.99 2.13 -1.32
CA VAL A 125 -10.76 1.34 -1.52
C VAL A 125 -10.91 0.49 -2.76
N PHE A 126 -9.78 0.18 -3.40
CA PHE A 126 -9.77 -0.53 -4.67
C PHE A 126 -8.95 -1.80 -4.51
N ALA A 127 -9.50 -2.93 -4.93
CA ALA A 127 -8.84 -4.23 -4.83
C ALA A 127 -8.64 -4.84 -6.21
N ARG A 128 -7.47 -5.41 -6.46
CA ARG A 128 -7.14 -6.14 -7.72
C ARG A 128 -7.20 -7.66 -7.57
N SER A 129 -7.06 -8.15 -6.33
CA SER A 129 -7.09 -9.58 -6.03
C SER A 129 -7.48 -9.82 -4.58
N GLN A 130 -7.77 -11.07 -4.26
CA GLN A 130 -8.13 -11.53 -2.94
C GLN A 130 -7.57 -12.93 -2.69
N ASN A 131 -7.41 -13.28 -1.41
CA ASN A 131 -7.15 -14.66 -1.01
C ASN A 131 -8.45 -15.35 -0.55
N PHE A 132 -8.35 -16.65 -0.25
CA PHE A 132 -9.48 -17.47 0.20
C PHE A 132 -9.76 -17.35 1.71
N ALA A 133 -9.24 -16.31 2.36
CA ALA A 133 -9.48 -15.96 3.76
C ALA A 133 -10.13 -14.57 3.90
N GLY A 134 -10.74 -14.05 2.84
CA GLY A 134 -11.41 -12.75 2.84
C GLY A 134 -10.48 -11.53 2.87
N TRP A 135 -9.18 -11.70 2.61
CA TRP A 135 -8.24 -10.57 2.48
C TRP A 135 -8.17 -10.10 1.04
N LEU A 136 -8.35 -8.79 0.86
CA LEU A 136 -8.28 -8.08 -0.40
C LEU A 136 -6.91 -7.41 -0.54
N ARG A 137 -6.24 -7.63 -1.66
CA ARG A 137 -5.01 -6.93 -2.04
C ARG A 137 -5.37 -5.64 -2.76
N LEU A 138 -4.87 -4.52 -2.23
CA LEU A 138 -5.21 -3.21 -2.75
C LEU A 138 -4.55 -2.92 -4.11
N ALA A 139 -5.19 -2.02 -4.85
CA ALA A 139 -4.73 -1.40 -6.07
C ALA A 139 -4.42 0.08 -5.79
N GLY A 140 -3.38 0.63 -6.44
CA GLY A 140 -2.91 2.01 -6.23
C GLY A 140 -2.10 2.23 -4.93
N GLU A 141 -2.16 1.29 -3.99
CA GLU A 141 -1.35 1.27 -2.77
C GLU A 141 -0.93 -0.14 -2.37
N GLU A 142 0.09 -0.23 -1.52
CA GLU A 142 0.55 -1.51 -0.99
C GLU A 142 -0.26 -1.93 0.24
N GLY A 143 -0.55 -3.23 0.31
CA GLY A 143 -1.12 -3.86 1.48
C GLY A 143 -2.39 -4.66 1.22
N TRP A 144 -2.93 -5.15 2.32
CA TRP A 144 -4.08 -6.05 2.39
C TRP A 144 -5.11 -5.51 3.38
N MET A 145 -6.39 -5.65 3.05
CA MET A 145 -7.48 -5.33 3.96
C MET A 145 -8.40 -6.54 4.13
N LEU A 146 -8.85 -6.78 5.34
CA LEU A 146 -9.83 -7.83 5.62
C LEU A 146 -11.23 -7.31 5.30
N ALA A 147 -11.99 -8.04 4.48
CA ALA A 147 -13.33 -7.63 4.07
C ALA A 147 -14.41 -7.96 5.11
N PHE A 148 -14.23 -9.07 5.82
CA PHE A 148 -15.16 -9.57 6.83
C PHE A 148 -14.41 -10.13 8.03
N ALA A 149 -14.88 -9.84 9.24
CA ALA A 149 -14.38 -10.39 10.48
C ALA A 149 -15.56 -10.92 11.31
N PRO A 150 -15.54 -12.18 11.80
CA PRO A 150 -16.64 -12.74 12.58
C PRO A 150 -17.09 -11.87 13.76
N GLU A 151 -16.15 -11.18 14.41
CA GLU A 151 -16.39 -10.31 15.57
C GLU A 151 -16.95 -8.92 15.21
N HIS A 152 -16.77 -8.45 13.98
CA HIS A 152 -17.14 -7.09 13.55
C HIS A 152 -18.13 -7.07 12.38
N GLY A 153 -18.43 -8.24 11.81
CA GLY A 153 -19.21 -8.37 10.59
C GLY A 153 -18.44 -7.86 9.36
N GLN A 154 -19.19 -7.21 8.48
CA GLN A 154 -18.68 -6.70 7.21
C GLN A 154 -17.89 -5.40 7.41
N LEU A 155 -16.61 -5.44 7.07
CA LEU A 155 -15.68 -4.32 7.15
C LEU A 155 -15.64 -3.49 5.85
N LEU A 156 -15.79 -4.20 4.71
CA LEU A 156 -15.77 -3.63 3.37
C LEU A 156 -17.00 -4.12 2.59
N GLN A 157 -17.66 -3.19 1.90
CA GLN A 157 -18.82 -3.47 1.04
C GLN A 157 -18.44 -3.24 -0.42
N PRO A 158 -18.43 -4.29 -1.26
CA PRO A 158 -18.32 -4.11 -2.70
C PRO A 158 -19.44 -3.22 -3.22
N ARG A 159 -19.12 -2.26 -4.09
CA ARG A 159 -20.15 -1.50 -4.83
C ARG A 159 -20.78 -2.41 -5.87
N GLU A 160 -22.05 -2.18 -6.16
CA GLU A 160 -22.76 -2.97 -7.17
C GLU A 160 -22.08 -2.81 -8.54
N ALA A 161 -21.79 -3.92 -9.22
CA ALA A 161 -21.12 -3.91 -10.52
C ALA A 161 -21.85 -3.04 -11.54
N LYS A 162 -23.19 -3.02 -11.48
CA LYS A 162 -24.07 -2.21 -12.35
C LYS A 162 -23.84 -0.70 -12.21
N GLU A 163 -23.56 -0.23 -11.00
CA GLU A 163 -23.30 1.20 -10.77
C GLU A 163 -21.96 1.65 -11.36
N SER A 164 -21.03 0.69 -11.50
CA SER A 164 -19.64 0.91 -11.89
C SER A 164 -19.37 0.68 -13.39
N VAL A 165 -20.35 0.21 -14.17
CA VAL A 165 -20.16 -0.10 -15.61
C VAL A 165 -19.67 1.11 -16.40
N GLN A 166 -20.18 2.30 -16.08
CA GLN A 166 -19.87 3.54 -16.79
C GLN A 166 -18.70 4.32 -16.18
N VAL A 167 -18.21 3.88 -15.01
CA VAL A 167 -17.15 4.56 -14.26
C VAL A 167 -15.83 3.86 -14.54
N ASP A 168 -14.79 4.61 -14.88
CA ASP A 168 -13.45 4.04 -15.00
C ASP A 168 -12.82 3.89 -13.61
N LEU A 169 -12.89 2.67 -13.05
CA LEU A 169 -12.46 2.41 -11.68
C LEU A 169 -10.95 2.58 -11.48
N TRP A 170 -10.16 2.41 -12.54
CA TRP A 170 -8.71 2.68 -12.49
C TRP A 170 -8.42 4.17 -12.33
N SER A 171 -9.09 5.03 -13.09
CA SER A 171 -8.94 6.48 -12.95
C SER A 171 -9.38 6.97 -11.57
N LEU A 172 -10.44 6.37 -11.03
CA LEU A 172 -10.90 6.67 -9.67
C LEU A 172 -9.88 6.19 -8.62
N CYS A 173 -9.32 4.99 -8.80
CA CYS A 173 -8.24 4.47 -7.96
C CYS A 173 -7.02 5.40 -7.95
N ASP A 174 -6.59 5.91 -9.11
CA ASP A 174 -5.48 6.86 -9.23
C ASP A 174 -5.75 8.17 -8.47
N LEU A 175 -6.98 8.70 -8.59
CA LEU A 175 -7.41 9.91 -7.87
C LEU A 175 -7.32 9.71 -6.35
N TRP A 176 -7.98 8.67 -5.83
CA TRP A 176 -7.98 8.39 -4.39
C TRP A 176 -6.58 8.11 -3.84
N SER A 177 -5.77 7.33 -4.56
CA SER A 177 -4.40 7.01 -4.18
C SER A 177 -3.50 8.24 -4.19
N THR A 178 -3.69 9.15 -5.16
CA THR A 178 -2.93 10.39 -5.22
C THR A 178 -3.25 11.32 -4.06
N VAL A 179 -4.53 11.49 -3.72
CA VAL A 179 -4.92 12.30 -2.56
C VAL A 179 -4.39 11.69 -1.26
N ARG A 180 -4.40 10.35 -1.12
CA ARG A 180 -3.81 9.65 0.04
C ARG A 180 -2.29 9.81 0.15
N ARG A 181 -1.57 9.85 -0.97
CA ARG A 181 -0.12 10.13 -0.98
C ARG A 181 0.19 11.54 -0.47
N LYS A 182 -0.68 12.51 -0.78
CA LYS A 182 -0.57 13.89 -0.28
C LYS A 182 -1.02 14.02 1.18
N LYS A 183 -2.10 13.33 1.56
CA LYS A 183 -2.71 13.35 2.89
C LYS A 183 -2.80 11.93 3.44
N ARG A 184 -1.95 11.60 4.43
CA ARG A 184 -1.93 10.27 5.06
C ARG A 184 -3.30 9.82 5.59
N MET A 185 -4.12 10.76 6.06
CA MET A 185 -5.48 10.51 6.52
C MET A 185 -6.45 11.49 5.84
N LEU A 186 -7.52 10.95 5.28
CA LEU A 186 -8.57 11.74 4.66
C LEU A 186 -9.58 12.21 5.72
N THR A 187 -9.93 13.49 5.68
CA THR A 187 -11.03 14.04 6.49
C THR A 187 -12.38 13.67 5.86
N PRO A 188 -13.49 13.70 6.61
CA PRO A 188 -14.82 13.49 6.05
C PRO A 188 -15.15 14.47 4.90
N ALA A 189 -14.61 15.70 4.95
CA ALA A 189 -14.75 16.67 3.88
C ALA A 189 -13.99 16.26 2.61
N ASP A 190 -12.76 15.72 2.76
CA ASP A 190 -11.99 15.18 1.63
C ASP A 190 -12.73 14.00 0.98
N VAL A 191 -13.24 13.07 1.79
CA VAL A 191 -14.03 11.91 1.34
C VAL A 191 -15.26 12.36 0.57
N LYS A 192 -16.00 13.34 1.11
CA LYS A 192 -17.16 13.91 0.45
C LYS A 192 -16.77 14.57 -0.88
N ALA A 193 -15.71 15.37 -0.91
CA ALA A 193 -15.24 16.03 -2.12
C ALA A 193 -14.88 15.00 -3.21
N LEU A 194 -14.18 13.91 -2.87
CA LEU A 194 -13.83 12.87 -3.83
C LEU A 194 -15.07 12.15 -4.40
N LYS A 195 -16.08 11.90 -3.56
CA LYS A 195 -17.37 11.34 -4.02
C LYS A 195 -18.16 12.34 -4.88
N ASP A 196 -18.15 13.62 -4.52
CA ASP A 196 -18.78 14.67 -5.34
C ASP A 196 -18.08 14.80 -6.71
N ALA A 197 -16.75 14.62 -6.76
CA ALA A 197 -15.98 14.60 -8.01
C ALA A 197 -16.37 13.41 -8.91
N GLU A 198 -16.53 12.22 -8.32
CA GLU A 198 -16.99 11.04 -9.04
C GLU A 198 -18.37 11.27 -9.64
N GLU A 199 -19.34 11.71 -8.84
CA GLU A 199 -20.72 11.92 -9.29
C GLU A 199 -20.81 13.02 -10.35
N GLY A 200 -20.12 14.15 -10.13
CA GLY A 200 -20.05 15.23 -11.11
C GLY A 200 -19.45 14.75 -12.45
N THR A 201 -18.37 13.96 -12.39
CA THR A 201 -17.74 13.40 -13.59
C THR A 201 -18.67 12.41 -14.30
N LYS A 202 -19.38 11.57 -13.54
CA LYS A 202 -20.34 10.60 -14.08
C LYS A 202 -21.45 11.31 -14.86
N ILE A 203 -22.00 12.39 -14.32
CA ILE A 203 -23.02 13.21 -14.98
C ILE A 203 -22.47 13.83 -16.27
N MET A 204 -21.29 14.47 -16.21
CA MET A 204 -20.67 15.09 -17.39
C MET A 204 -20.39 14.06 -18.49
N ALA A 205 -19.77 12.93 -18.14
CA ALA A 205 -19.45 11.87 -19.09
C ALA A 205 -20.70 11.25 -19.73
N GLY A 206 -21.78 11.10 -18.95
CA GLY A 206 -23.08 10.69 -19.47
C GLY A 206 -23.63 11.68 -20.49
N MET A 207 -23.62 12.98 -20.17
CA MET A 207 -24.08 14.03 -21.08
C MET A 207 -23.25 14.08 -22.37
N ASP A 208 -21.93 13.99 -22.27
CA ASP A 208 -21.02 14.00 -23.43
C ASP A 208 -21.26 12.80 -24.34
N TYR A 209 -21.44 11.61 -23.76
CA TYR A 209 -21.77 10.41 -24.51
C TYR A 209 -23.10 10.55 -25.26
N GLU A 210 -24.17 10.94 -24.56
CA GLU A 210 -25.50 11.06 -25.16
C GLU A 210 -25.56 12.16 -26.23
N HIS A 211 -24.85 13.27 -26.03
CA HIS A 211 -24.87 14.39 -26.98
C HIS A 211 -24.00 14.14 -28.21
N HIS A 212 -22.82 13.54 -28.05
CA HIS A 212 -21.83 13.40 -29.12
C HIS A 212 -21.77 11.98 -29.70
N VAL A 213 -21.63 10.95 -28.88
CA VAL A 213 -21.43 9.58 -29.38
C VAL A 213 -22.74 8.99 -29.87
N ALA A 214 -23.80 9.06 -29.06
CA ALA A 214 -25.09 8.47 -29.41
C ALA A 214 -25.76 9.12 -30.63
N THR A 215 -25.44 10.38 -30.93
CA THR A 215 -25.92 11.11 -32.13
C THR A 215 -25.06 10.88 -33.37
N GLY A 216 -23.95 10.14 -33.26
CA GLY A 216 -23.00 9.91 -34.35
C GLY A 216 -22.06 11.09 -34.62
N ASN A 217 -21.98 12.08 -33.73
CA ASN A 217 -21.13 13.27 -33.82
C ASN A 217 -20.02 13.28 -32.75
N ALA A 218 -19.15 12.27 -32.77
CA ALA A 218 -18.08 12.09 -31.78
C ALA A 218 -16.81 12.92 -32.06
N GLU A 219 -16.71 13.59 -33.21
CA GLU A 219 -15.53 14.38 -33.61
C GLU A 219 -15.13 15.44 -32.56
N PRO A 220 -16.07 16.19 -31.93
CA PRO A 220 -15.72 17.15 -30.89
C PRO A 220 -14.99 16.51 -29.71
N LEU A 221 -15.39 15.29 -29.28
CA LEU A 221 -14.72 14.59 -28.17
C LEU A 221 -13.30 14.12 -28.55
N VAL A 222 -13.07 13.85 -29.84
CA VAL A 222 -11.73 13.48 -30.36
C VAL A 222 -10.83 14.71 -30.46
N GLU A 223 -11.35 15.83 -30.97
CA GLU A 223 -10.64 17.11 -31.03
C GLU A 223 -10.25 17.62 -29.65
N ASP A 224 -11.13 17.43 -28.67
CA ASP A 224 -10.92 17.77 -27.26
C ASP A 224 -9.96 16.81 -26.54
N GLY A 225 -9.59 15.69 -27.16
CA GLY A 225 -8.74 14.67 -26.55
C GLY A 225 -9.42 13.85 -25.46
N LEU A 226 -10.75 13.87 -25.38
CA LEU A 226 -11.53 12.99 -24.48
C LEU A 226 -11.63 11.57 -25.03
N LEU A 227 -11.52 11.39 -26.35
CA LEU A 227 -11.50 10.09 -27.02
C LEU A 227 -10.42 10.04 -28.11
N THR A 228 -9.94 8.84 -28.40
CA THR A 228 -9.16 8.57 -29.63
C THR A 228 -10.06 7.99 -30.72
N LYS A 229 -9.60 8.00 -31.98
CA LYS A 229 -10.35 7.36 -33.09
C LYS A 229 -10.46 5.85 -32.88
N GLU A 230 -9.46 5.26 -32.25
CA GLU A 230 -9.43 3.86 -31.87
C GLU A 230 -10.49 3.53 -30.81
N ASP A 231 -10.73 4.43 -29.85
CA ASP A 231 -11.75 4.24 -28.80
C ASP A 231 -13.17 4.11 -29.40
N LEU A 232 -13.48 4.84 -30.47
CA LEU A 232 -14.79 4.77 -31.14
C LEU A 232 -15.08 3.41 -31.79
N SER A 233 -14.06 2.57 -31.98
CA SER A 233 -14.22 1.20 -32.51
C SER A 233 -14.50 0.17 -31.41
N ARG A 234 -14.58 0.59 -30.15
CA ARG A 234 -14.72 -0.27 -28.97
C ARG A 234 -16.18 -0.33 -28.50
N PRO A 235 -16.52 -1.26 -27.58
CA PRO A 235 -17.86 -1.34 -26.97
C PRO A 235 -18.27 -0.04 -26.27
N GLU A 236 -19.57 0.16 -26.12
CA GLU A 236 -20.17 1.35 -25.49
C GLU A 236 -19.62 1.58 -24.08
N GLU A 237 -19.48 0.53 -23.28
CA GLU A 237 -18.98 0.62 -21.90
C GLU A 237 -17.57 1.20 -21.86
N TRP A 238 -16.71 0.77 -22.81
CA TRP A 238 -15.35 1.32 -22.93
C TRP A 238 -15.38 2.80 -23.26
N ILE A 239 -16.20 3.21 -24.25
CA ILE A 239 -16.30 4.61 -24.66
C ILE A 239 -16.74 5.47 -23.48
N ARG A 240 -17.78 5.07 -22.74
CA ARG A 240 -18.27 5.80 -21.55
C ARG A 240 -17.18 5.90 -20.47
N GLN A 241 -16.45 4.82 -20.20
CA GLN A 241 -15.35 4.83 -19.24
C GLN A 241 -14.20 5.76 -19.69
N ARG A 242 -13.87 5.81 -20.98
CA ARG A 242 -12.82 6.70 -21.50
C ARG A 242 -13.21 8.18 -21.40
N ILE A 243 -14.48 8.50 -21.70
CA ILE A 243 -15.00 9.86 -21.47
C ILE A 243 -14.93 10.18 -19.97
N PHE A 244 -15.40 9.29 -19.09
CA PHE A 244 -15.32 9.47 -17.63
C PHE A 244 -13.89 9.75 -17.16
N ALA A 245 -12.91 8.93 -17.57
CA ALA A 245 -11.51 9.09 -17.18
C ALA A 245 -10.95 10.48 -17.55
N ASN A 246 -11.14 10.90 -18.81
CA ASN A 246 -10.59 12.16 -19.28
C ASN A 246 -11.36 13.38 -18.72
N SER A 247 -12.67 13.25 -18.50
CA SER A 247 -13.48 14.27 -17.81
C SER A 247 -13.10 14.39 -16.34
N LEU A 248 -12.76 13.29 -15.65
CA LEU A 248 -12.23 13.32 -14.28
C LEU A 248 -10.92 14.11 -14.22
N LEU A 249 -10.03 13.85 -15.16
CA LEU A 249 -8.75 14.54 -15.25
C LEU A 249 -8.91 16.05 -15.47
N ARG A 250 -9.87 16.47 -16.29
CA ARG A 250 -10.22 17.90 -16.46
C ARG A 250 -10.80 18.48 -15.17
N MET A 251 -11.79 17.81 -14.57
CA MET A 251 -12.42 18.24 -13.32
C MET A 251 -11.40 18.46 -12.20
N VAL A 252 -10.47 17.52 -12.00
CA VAL A 252 -9.43 17.62 -10.96
C VAL A 252 -8.49 18.81 -11.18
N LYS A 253 -8.27 19.22 -12.43
CA LYS A 253 -7.37 20.32 -12.81
C LYS A 253 -8.03 21.70 -12.84
N GLU A 254 -9.32 21.75 -13.11
CA GLU A 254 -10.05 23.00 -13.37
C GLU A 254 -10.89 23.45 -12.17
N GLU A 255 -11.44 22.51 -11.39
CA GLU A 255 -12.32 22.83 -10.27
C GLU A 255 -11.52 23.09 -8.98
N PRO A 256 -11.63 24.30 -8.39
CA PRO A 256 -10.81 24.71 -7.24
C PRO A 256 -10.80 23.73 -6.05
N PRO A 257 -11.93 23.11 -5.64
CA PRO A 257 -11.91 22.16 -4.52
C PRO A 257 -10.98 20.96 -4.76
N PHE A 258 -10.77 20.56 -6.01
CA PHE A 258 -9.96 19.39 -6.36
C PHE A 258 -8.51 19.76 -6.65
N CYS A 259 -8.25 20.96 -7.17
CA CYS A 259 -6.90 21.50 -7.33
C CYS A 259 -6.14 21.57 -6.00
N GLU A 260 -6.84 21.83 -4.89
CA GLU A 260 -6.24 21.86 -3.55
C GLU A 260 -5.98 20.44 -3.00
N LEU A 261 -6.80 19.45 -3.38
CA LEU A 261 -6.69 18.07 -2.92
C LEU A 261 -5.64 17.28 -3.69
N CYS A 262 -5.53 17.51 -5.00
CA CYS A 262 -4.58 16.82 -5.86
C CYS A 262 -3.30 17.65 -6.07
N PRO A 263 -2.18 17.02 -6.43
CA PRO A 263 -1.02 17.75 -6.90
C PRO A 263 -1.23 18.19 -8.37
N PRO A 264 -0.59 19.28 -8.82
CA PRO A 264 -0.82 19.87 -10.16
C PRO A 264 -0.36 18.95 -11.31
N ASP A 265 0.50 17.98 -11.01
CA ASP A 265 1.03 16.98 -11.93
C ASP A 265 0.23 15.66 -11.93
N PHE A 266 -0.97 15.64 -11.33
CA PHE A 266 -1.85 14.48 -11.36
C PHE A 266 -2.03 13.94 -12.80
N ARG A 267 -1.78 12.64 -12.94
CA ARG A 267 -1.86 11.88 -14.20
C ARG A 267 -2.55 10.55 -13.93
N LEU A 268 -3.29 10.10 -14.92
CA LEU A 268 -3.90 8.79 -14.94
C LEU A 268 -2.87 7.74 -15.38
N THR A 269 -2.89 6.60 -14.71
CA THR A 269 -2.10 5.43 -15.07
C THR A 269 -2.60 4.89 -16.42
N PRO A 270 -1.71 4.49 -17.35
CA PRO A 270 -2.13 3.83 -18.58
C PRO A 270 -2.99 2.60 -18.28
N ARG A 271 -4.18 2.55 -18.87
CA ARG A 271 -5.16 1.51 -18.58
C ARG A 271 -4.79 0.20 -19.31
N PRO A 272 -4.85 -0.97 -18.65
CA PRO A 272 -4.83 -2.23 -19.36
C PRO A 272 -6.04 -2.33 -20.28
N LEU A 273 -5.82 -2.84 -21.49
CA LEU A 273 -6.90 -3.07 -22.45
C LEU A 273 -7.95 -4.02 -21.84
N PRO A 274 -9.27 -3.79 -22.01
CA PRO A 274 -10.30 -4.69 -21.51
C PRO A 274 -10.08 -6.08 -22.05
N GLN A 275 -10.38 -7.09 -21.22
CA GLN A 275 -10.21 -8.49 -21.62
C GLN A 275 -11.04 -8.86 -22.86
N GLU A 276 -12.12 -8.14 -23.16
CA GLU A 276 -12.93 -8.38 -24.37
C GLU A 276 -12.17 -8.14 -25.69
N LEU A 277 -10.96 -7.60 -25.63
CA LEU A 277 -10.13 -7.33 -26.81
C LEU A 277 -9.30 -8.50 -27.29
N PHE A 278 -9.40 -9.67 -26.65
CA PHE A 278 -8.87 -10.91 -27.21
C PHE A 278 -9.73 -11.35 -28.39
N LYS A 279 -9.43 -10.72 -29.53
CA LYS A 279 -9.96 -11.07 -30.85
C LYS A 279 -9.86 -12.57 -31.03
N ALA A 280 -10.82 -13.16 -31.73
CA ALA A 280 -10.86 -14.56 -32.12
C ALA A 280 -9.56 -15.11 -32.80
N LYS A 281 -8.57 -14.27 -33.11
CA LYS A 281 -7.25 -14.67 -33.63
C LYS A 281 -6.46 -15.52 -32.65
N ASP A 282 -6.48 -15.24 -31.35
CA ASP A 282 -5.67 -16.00 -30.37
C ASP A 282 -6.25 -17.38 -30.08
N LEU A 283 -7.54 -17.58 -30.38
CA LEU A 283 -8.20 -18.89 -30.29
C LEU A 283 -7.92 -19.79 -31.49
N ALA A 284 -7.41 -19.27 -32.60
CA ALA A 284 -6.91 -20.13 -33.68
C ALA A 284 -5.69 -20.93 -33.20
N GLU A 285 -4.89 -20.38 -32.27
CA GLU A 285 -3.84 -21.12 -31.56
C GLU A 285 -4.42 -22.15 -30.58
N VAL A 286 -5.51 -21.82 -29.87
CA VAL A 286 -6.14 -22.77 -28.92
C VAL A 286 -6.87 -23.92 -29.64
N LYS A 287 -7.43 -23.67 -30.83
CA LYS A 287 -8.03 -24.70 -31.70
C LYS A 287 -6.98 -25.46 -32.53
N GLY A 288 -5.75 -24.96 -32.60
CA GLY A 288 -4.62 -25.61 -33.25
C GLY A 288 -4.06 -26.73 -32.40
N GLN A 289 -4.43 -27.96 -32.76
CA GLN A 289 -3.89 -29.28 -32.36
C GLN A 289 -3.15 -29.38 -31.00
N PRO A 290 -3.58 -30.29 -30.08
CA PRO A 290 -2.68 -30.71 -29.00
C PRO A 290 -1.35 -31.10 -29.65
N PRO A 291 -0.19 -30.72 -29.08
CA PRO A 291 1.10 -30.97 -29.71
C PRO A 291 1.14 -32.45 -30.09
N GLU A 292 0.98 -32.73 -31.39
CA GLU A 292 1.06 -34.08 -31.91
C GLU A 292 2.41 -34.58 -31.43
N SER A 293 2.32 -35.63 -30.60
CA SER A 293 3.42 -36.46 -30.13
C SER A 293 4.75 -36.03 -30.72
N ARG A 294 5.50 -35.25 -29.91
CA ARG A 294 6.94 -35.02 -30.01
C ARG A 294 7.57 -36.11 -30.89
N GLU A 295 8.06 -35.68 -32.05
CA GLU A 295 8.74 -36.52 -33.02
C GLU A 295 9.54 -37.62 -32.33
N LYS A 296 9.29 -38.84 -32.80
CA LYS A 296 10.02 -40.07 -32.50
C LYS A 296 11.45 -39.75 -32.05
N ALA A 297 11.75 -40.06 -30.79
CA ALA A 297 13.13 -40.23 -30.35
C ALA A 297 13.88 -41.06 -31.40
N PRO A 298 15.11 -40.69 -31.79
CA PRO A 298 15.88 -41.44 -32.75
C PRO A 298 15.96 -42.90 -32.27
N LYS A 299 15.51 -43.82 -33.14
CA LYS A 299 15.65 -45.26 -32.91
C LYS A 299 17.08 -45.54 -32.46
N ALA A 300 17.22 -46.04 -31.23
CA ALA A 300 18.48 -46.60 -30.76
C ALA A 300 18.98 -47.61 -31.82
N PRO A 301 20.26 -47.56 -32.21
CA PRO A 301 20.80 -48.52 -33.15
C PRO A 301 20.69 -49.92 -32.54
N GLU A 302 20.14 -50.84 -33.32
CA GLU A 302 20.07 -52.27 -32.98
C GLU A 302 21.48 -52.77 -32.61
N PRO A 303 21.63 -53.51 -31.49
CA PRO A 303 22.92 -54.06 -31.12
C PRO A 303 23.28 -55.16 -32.10
N LYS A 304 24.32 -54.91 -32.91
CA LYS A 304 24.99 -55.97 -33.67
C LYS A 304 25.57 -56.96 -32.68
N ALA A 305 25.06 -58.17 -32.71
CA ALA A 305 25.62 -59.34 -32.06
C ALA A 305 27.08 -59.53 -32.55
N ALA A 306 28.03 -59.26 -31.67
CA ALA A 306 29.39 -59.74 -31.77
C ALA A 306 29.69 -60.49 -30.48
N GLY A 307 29.85 -61.81 -30.61
CA GLY A 307 30.13 -62.70 -29.49
C GLY A 307 31.45 -62.34 -28.82
N TYR A 308 31.46 -62.45 -27.50
CA TYR A 308 32.70 -62.54 -26.75
C TYR A 308 32.55 -63.60 -25.65
N ASN A 309 33.31 -64.68 -25.83
CA ASN A 309 33.54 -65.69 -24.83
C ASN A 309 34.49 -65.14 -23.77
N GLY A 310 34.13 -65.32 -22.50
CA GLY A 310 35.07 -65.84 -21.52
C GLY A 310 35.85 -64.85 -20.66
N ARG A 311 35.67 -65.11 -19.36
CA ARG A 311 36.67 -65.17 -18.27
C ARG A 311 36.76 -63.97 -17.32
N ALA A 312 36.64 -64.38 -16.05
CA ALA A 312 36.61 -63.61 -14.83
C ALA A 312 38.02 -63.18 -14.36
N THR A 313 38.04 -62.02 -13.67
CA THR A 313 38.89 -61.54 -12.55
C THR A 313 38.69 -60.01 -12.54
N GLY A 314 38.26 -59.28 -11.51
CA GLY A 314 38.48 -59.42 -10.08
C GLY A 314 39.62 -58.51 -9.63
N VAL A 315 39.47 -57.16 -9.66
CA VAL A 315 40.32 -56.16 -8.97
C VAL A 315 39.55 -54.82 -8.82
N ASP A 316 39.68 -54.20 -7.64
CA ASP A 316 39.11 -52.92 -7.18
C ASP A 316 39.49 -51.66 -8.00
N PRO A 317 38.71 -50.57 -7.97
CA PRO A 317 39.16 -49.25 -8.41
C PRO A 317 39.67 -48.37 -7.25
N PRO A 318 40.80 -47.65 -7.42
CA PRO A 318 41.28 -46.66 -6.45
C PRO A 318 40.72 -45.25 -6.70
N ALA A 319 40.78 -44.46 -5.63
CA ALA A 319 40.39 -43.07 -5.52
C ALA A 319 41.09 -42.13 -6.53
N PHE A 320 40.32 -41.23 -7.13
CA PHE A 320 40.82 -40.08 -7.89
C PHE A 320 40.73 -38.81 -7.04
N GLY A 321 41.90 -38.27 -6.69
CA GLY A 321 42.07 -36.91 -6.19
C GLY A 321 42.13 -35.91 -7.35
N PHE A 322 41.51 -34.75 -7.17
CA PHE A 322 41.62 -33.60 -8.06
C PHE A 322 42.76 -32.68 -7.59
N PRO A 323 43.63 -32.19 -8.49
CA PRO A 323 44.63 -31.20 -8.13
C PRO A 323 44.15 -29.76 -8.35
N ASP A 324 44.64 -28.95 -7.43
CA ASP A 324 44.73 -27.50 -7.31
C ASP A 324 45.09 -26.77 -8.62
N ARG A 325 44.44 -25.62 -8.91
CA ARG A 325 44.84 -24.68 -9.97
C ARG A 325 44.96 -23.28 -9.40
N ARG A 326 46.20 -22.87 -9.12
CA ARG A 326 46.61 -21.46 -8.96
C ARG A 326 47.13 -20.90 -10.29
N GLY A 327 46.71 -19.68 -10.59
CA GLY A 327 47.59 -18.57 -10.99
C GLY A 327 48.01 -18.41 -12.46
N ALA A 328 47.58 -17.30 -13.07
CA ALA A 328 48.33 -16.46 -14.03
C ALA A 328 47.52 -15.16 -14.27
N LYS A 329 47.86 -14.02 -13.64
CA LYS A 329 48.69 -12.92 -14.15
C LYS A 329 48.44 -12.49 -15.61
N GLY A 330 47.79 -11.33 -15.75
CA GLY A 330 48.38 -10.12 -16.34
C GLY A 330 48.31 -9.93 -17.86
N ALA A 331 47.55 -8.92 -18.30
CA ALA A 331 47.87 -8.13 -19.49
C ALA A 331 47.16 -6.76 -19.45
N SER A 332 47.98 -5.72 -19.56
CA SER A 332 47.66 -4.30 -19.70
C SER A 332 47.29 -3.92 -21.14
N MET A 333 46.30 -3.04 -21.34
CA MET A 333 46.07 -2.20 -22.53
C MET A 333 44.76 -1.44 -22.28
N GLY A 334 44.56 -0.15 -22.50
CA GLY A 334 45.37 0.95 -23.00
C GLY A 334 44.45 2.19 -23.01
N GLN A 335 45.01 3.34 -22.69
CA GLN A 335 44.38 4.67 -22.74
C GLN A 335 43.63 4.94 -24.05
N ARG A 336 42.43 5.53 -23.95
CA ARG A 336 41.91 6.45 -24.95
C ARG A 336 41.17 7.61 -24.29
N ASP A 337 41.81 8.77 -24.35
CA ASP A 337 41.21 10.08 -24.16
C ASP A 337 40.16 10.35 -25.24
N PHE A 338 39.01 10.90 -24.84
CA PHE A 338 38.15 11.69 -25.72
C PHE A 338 37.65 12.90 -24.95
N PHE A 339 38.14 14.07 -25.35
CA PHE A 339 37.69 15.39 -24.92
C PHE A 339 36.97 16.08 -26.09
N LEU A 340 36.16 17.09 -25.74
CA LEU A 340 35.36 18.03 -26.58
C LEU A 340 33.96 17.49 -26.92
N GLY A 341 32.85 18.15 -26.62
CA GLY A 341 32.58 19.54 -26.26
C GLY A 341 31.29 19.98 -26.98
N GLY A 342 30.44 20.81 -26.37
CA GLY A 342 29.32 21.40 -27.12
C GLY A 342 28.17 21.92 -26.28
N ALA A 343 28.29 23.18 -25.82
CA ALA A 343 27.17 23.97 -25.34
C ALA A 343 26.31 24.47 -26.52
N SER A 344 24.98 24.52 -26.37
CA SER A 344 24.15 25.45 -27.14
C SER A 344 22.98 25.99 -26.32
N LYS A 345 23.02 27.30 -26.11
CA LYS A 345 21.90 28.17 -25.69
C LYS A 345 20.86 28.25 -26.81
N GLY A 346 19.58 28.29 -26.46
CA GLY A 346 18.48 28.72 -27.34
C GLY A 346 17.40 29.45 -26.54
N ARG A 347 17.17 30.72 -26.90
CA ARG A 347 16.23 31.67 -26.30
C ARG A 347 14.90 31.70 -27.07
N GLY A 348 13.82 32.08 -26.37
CA GLY A 348 12.68 32.85 -26.89
C GLY A 348 11.58 32.04 -27.58
N ALA A 349 10.30 32.43 -27.59
CA ALA A 349 9.62 33.65 -27.12
C ALA A 349 8.08 33.43 -27.16
N ALA A 350 7.35 34.34 -26.50
CA ALA A 350 5.96 34.78 -26.74
C ALA A 350 4.83 33.71 -26.55
N GLY A 351 3.73 33.97 -25.85
CA GLY A 351 3.03 35.22 -25.59
C GLY A 351 1.69 35.19 -26.32
N VAL A 352 0.64 34.65 -25.70
CA VAL A 352 -0.74 34.82 -26.16
C VAL A 352 -1.65 35.10 -24.96
N ARG A 353 -2.16 36.33 -24.93
CA ARG A 353 -3.30 36.78 -24.13
C ARG A 353 -4.58 36.22 -24.74
N ASN A 354 -5.50 35.75 -23.92
CA ASN A 354 -6.92 35.87 -24.20
C ASN A 354 -7.66 36.05 -22.88
N GLY A 355 -8.39 37.16 -22.76
CA GLY A 355 -9.36 37.37 -21.70
C GLY A 355 -10.75 37.00 -22.17
N ARG A 356 -11.65 36.67 -21.25
CA ARG A 356 -13.06 37.05 -21.36
C ARG A 356 -13.82 36.92 -20.05
N ALA A 357 -14.43 38.05 -19.69
CA ALA A 357 -15.76 38.26 -19.13
C ALA A 357 -16.39 37.18 -18.23
N GLY A 358 -16.74 37.61 -17.02
CA GLY A 358 -17.51 36.83 -16.07
C GLY A 358 -19.01 36.86 -16.31
N ARG A 359 -19.72 36.09 -15.48
CA ARG A 359 -21.12 36.34 -15.10
C ARG A 359 -21.41 35.64 -13.77
N GLN A 360 -21.83 36.44 -12.80
CA GLN A 360 -22.42 36.01 -11.54
C GLN A 360 -23.82 35.44 -11.79
N ALA A 361 -24.17 34.37 -11.09
CA ALA A 361 -25.56 34.03 -10.79
C ALA A 361 -25.63 33.39 -9.39
N LYS A 362 -26.09 34.18 -8.42
CA LYS A 362 -26.52 33.71 -7.09
C LYS A 362 -27.92 33.11 -7.22
N GLY A 363 -28.07 31.84 -6.91
CA GLY A 363 -29.37 31.17 -6.74
C GLY A 363 -29.47 30.54 -5.35
N LYS A 364 -30.20 31.18 -4.43
CA LYS A 364 -30.58 30.62 -3.13
C LYS A 364 -31.84 29.78 -3.32
N GLY A 365 -31.77 28.48 -3.06
CA GLY A 365 -32.93 27.59 -2.95
C GLY A 365 -32.97 26.97 -1.54
N LYS A 366 -33.96 27.37 -0.73
CA LYS A 366 -34.32 26.71 0.53
C LYS A 366 -35.39 25.67 0.24
N GLY A 367 -35.20 24.43 0.68
CA GLY A 367 -36.20 23.36 0.65
C GLY A 367 -36.32 22.70 2.04
N PRO A 368 -37.52 22.44 2.57
CA PRO A 368 -37.73 21.90 3.91
C PRO A 368 -38.12 20.40 3.89
N PHE A 369 -37.48 19.59 4.73
CA PHE A 369 -37.94 18.26 5.15
C PHE A 369 -37.48 18.11 6.61
N GLY A 370 -38.27 17.73 7.62
CA GLY A 370 -39.39 16.80 7.64
C GLY A 370 -39.01 15.66 8.59
N LYS A 371 -38.99 15.92 9.91
CA LYS A 371 -38.69 14.92 10.95
C LYS A 371 -39.92 14.05 11.21
N MET A 372 -39.73 12.73 11.29
CA MET A 372 -40.61 11.79 12.00
C MET A 372 -39.78 10.86 12.91
N PRO A 373 -40.36 10.37 14.03
CA PRO A 373 -39.65 9.65 15.07
C PRO A 373 -39.81 8.13 14.94
N PHE A 374 -38.84 7.37 15.44
CA PHE A 374 -39.02 5.96 15.81
C PHE A 374 -38.28 5.69 17.12
N GLY A 375 -39.00 5.08 18.07
CA GLY A 375 -38.47 4.69 19.36
C GLY A 375 -38.29 3.18 19.49
N GLY A 376 -37.78 2.78 20.65
CA GLY A 376 -38.23 1.58 21.35
C GLY A 376 -37.28 0.38 21.42
N PHE A 377 -36.77 0.16 22.63
CA PHE A 377 -36.68 -1.11 23.39
C PHE A 377 -35.38 -1.93 23.48
N GLY A 378 -35.02 -2.18 24.76
CA GLY A 378 -34.48 -3.42 25.35
C GLY A 378 -32.96 -3.56 25.29
N GLY A 379 -32.16 -3.62 26.37
CA GLY A 379 -32.39 -4.08 27.74
C GLY A 379 -31.66 -5.40 27.95
N MET A 380 -30.54 -5.43 28.66
CA MET A 380 -30.04 -6.58 29.43
C MET A 380 -28.89 -6.21 30.36
N ALA A 381 -28.89 -6.82 31.54
CA ALA A 381 -28.06 -6.56 32.69
C ALA A 381 -26.94 -7.60 32.85
N GLY A 382 -25.87 -7.19 33.54
CA GLY A 382 -25.09 -8.06 34.43
C GLY A 382 -23.62 -8.27 34.03
N MET A 383 -22.71 -7.55 34.68
CA MET A 383 -21.38 -8.05 35.04
C MET A 383 -20.68 -7.12 36.03
N GLU A 384 -20.47 -7.63 37.24
CA GLU A 384 -19.72 -7.02 38.35
C GLU A 384 -18.22 -7.39 38.26
N ASP A 385 -17.39 -6.42 38.68
CA ASP A 385 -16.05 -6.51 39.29
C ASP A 385 -14.83 -7.04 38.51
N MET A 386 -14.09 -6.11 37.89
CA MET A 386 -12.63 -6.18 37.74
C MET A 386 -11.99 -4.78 37.81
N ASP A 387 -11.19 -4.53 38.86
CA ASP A 387 -10.38 -3.31 39.04
C ASP A 387 -9.26 -3.22 37.99
N MET A 388 -9.32 -2.19 37.14
CA MET A 388 -8.28 -1.80 36.17
C MET A 388 -7.68 -0.44 36.57
N PRO A 389 -6.36 -0.33 36.84
CA PRO A 389 -5.71 0.97 37.00
C PRO A 389 -5.27 1.49 35.63
N GLY A 390 -5.72 2.68 35.21
CA GLY A 390 -5.14 3.30 34.01
C GLY A 390 -5.85 4.49 33.37
N LEU A 391 -7.06 4.83 33.79
CA LEU A 391 -7.71 6.09 33.45
C LEU A 391 -8.16 6.69 34.78
N GLY A 392 -7.91 7.99 35.00
CA GLY A 392 -8.41 8.73 36.17
C GLY A 392 -9.93 8.88 36.13
N VAL A 393 -10.65 7.77 36.02
CA VAL A 393 -12.09 7.70 36.07
C VAL A 393 -12.50 7.25 37.46
N MET A 394 -13.33 8.04 38.13
CA MET A 394 -13.88 7.71 39.43
C MET A 394 -15.33 7.24 39.26
N PRO A 395 -15.74 6.11 39.86
CA PRO A 395 -17.13 5.72 39.86
C PRO A 395 -17.97 6.75 40.64
N VAL A 396 -19.14 7.09 40.11
CA VAL A 396 -20.08 8.03 40.73
C VAL A 396 -21.51 7.57 40.51
N GLU A 397 -22.32 7.63 41.57
CA GLU A 397 -23.73 7.24 41.50
C GLU A 397 -24.57 8.43 40.99
N VAL A 398 -25.23 8.26 39.85
CA VAL A 398 -26.09 9.28 39.23
C VAL A 398 -27.47 8.66 39.03
N ASN A 399 -28.48 9.21 39.71
CA ASN A 399 -29.87 8.70 39.68
C ASN A 399 -30.02 7.22 40.10
N GLY A 400 -29.12 6.71 40.95
CA GLY A 400 -29.13 5.33 41.43
C GLY A 400 -28.44 4.32 40.50
N GLU A 401 -27.75 4.80 39.45
CA GLU A 401 -26.92 3.99 38.56
C GLU A 401 -25.44 4.39 38.71
N GLU A 402 -24.54 3.41 38.70
CA GLU A 402 -23.09 3.64 38.80
C GLU A 402 -22.52 4.03 37.43
N MET A 403 -21.97 5.24 37.36
CA MET A 403 -21.40 5.84 36.15
C MET A 403 -19.91 6.09 36.35
N LEU A 404 -19.17 6.30 35.25
CA LEU A 404 -17.74 6.67 35.31
C LEU A 404 -17.56 8.17 35.08
N MET A 405 -16.90 8.86 36.02
CA MET A 405 -16.57 10.28 35.89
C MET A 405 -15.11 10.46 35.51
N THR A 406 -14.85 11.12 34.38
CA THR A 406 -13.50 11.54 33.97
C THR A 406 -12.98 12.72 34.82
N GLU A 407 -11.67 12.97 34.79
CA GLU A 407 -11.07 14.14 35.47
C GLU A 407 -11.65 15.50 35.03
N ALA A 408 -12.21 15.57 33.81
CA ALA A 408 -12.90 16.76 33.29
C ALA A 408 -14.36 16.91 33.81
N GLY A 409 -14.82 16.02 34.69
CA GLY A 409 -16.18 16.01 35.23
C GLY A 409 -17.24 15.43 34.29
N LEU A 410 -16.84 14.86 33.14
CA LEU A 410 -17.76 14.18 32.22
C LEU A 410 -18.15 12.82 32.80
N ILE A 411 -19.46 12.61 32.93
CA ILE A 411 -20.10 11.36 33.34
C ILE A 411 -20.35 10.51 32.09
N VAL A 412 -19.85 9.29 32.09
CA VAL A 412 -19.98 8.33 30.98
C VAL A 412 -20.64 7.07 31.53
N ASP A 413 -21.62 6.57 30.78
CA ASP A 413 -22.24 5.28 31.08
C ASP A 413 -21.24 4.16 30.74
N PRO A 414 -20.84 3.32 31.70
CA PRO A 414 -19.86 2.26 31.48
C PRO A 414 -20.35 1.20 30.47
N ALA A 415 -21.66 0.97 30.37
CA ALA A 415 -22.22 -0.05 29.48
C ALA A 415 -22.22 0.40 28.01
N THR A 416 -22.53 1.67 27.76
CA THR A 416 -22.68 2.21 26.40
C THR A 416 -21.49 3.04 25.94
N GLN A 417 -20.62 3.44 26.87
CA GLN A 417 -19.59 4.45 26.69
C GLN A 417 -20.13 5.79 26.17
N ALA A 418 -21.44 6.03 26.32
CA ALA A 418 -22.08 7.27 25.91
C ALA A 418 -21.96 8.32 27.03
N PRO A 419 -21.70 9.59 26.71
CA PRO A 419 -21.62 10.63 27.72
C PRO A 419 -23.03 11.00 28.20
N VAL A 420 -23.25 10.92 29.50
CA VAL A 420 -24.56 11.11 30.16
C VAL A 420 -24.77 12.57 30.57
N GLY A 421 -23.70 13.26 30.97
CA GLY A 421 -23.76 14.63 31.44
C GLY A 421 -22.43 15.11 31.98
N VAL A 422 -22.39 16.35 32.45
CA VAL A 422 -21.22 16.92 33.15
C VAL A 422 -21.63 17.22 34.59
N LEU A 423 -20.86 16.70 35.55
CA LEU A 423 -21.07 16.99 36.96
C LEU A 423 -20.68 18.44 37.22
N ASN A 424 -21.64 19.26 37.64
CA ASN A 424 -21.35 20.62 38.06
C ASN A 424 -20.72 20.58 39.47
N PRO A 425 -19.43 20.95 39.63
CA PRO A 425 -18.75 20.81 40.92
C PRO A 425 -19.32 21.74 42.00
N ALA A 426 -20.02 22.81 41.62
CA ALA A 426 -20.62 23.74 42.57
C ALA A 426 -21.95 23.25 43.15
N THR A 427 -22.72 22.48 42.37
CA THR A 427 -24.05 21.99 42.78
C THR A 427 -24.08 20.50 43.09
N GLY A 428 -23.09 19.74 42.59
CA GLY A 428 -23.09 18.28 42.64
C GLY A 428 -24.14 17.64 41.72
N GLU A 429 -24.82 18.42 40.87
CA GLU A 429 -25.83 17.93 39.95
C GLU A 429 -25.22 17.63 38.58
N VAL A 430 -25.69 16.56 37.95
CA VAL A 430 -25.31 16.22 36.57
C VAL A 430 -26.16 17.04 35.62
N THR A 431 -25.51 17.93 34.88
CA THR A 431 -26.16 18.77 33.86
C THR A 431 -26.06 18.14 32.48
N GLU A 432 -27.08 18.36 31.64
CA GLU A 432 -27.03 17.93 30.25
C GLU A 432 -25.81 18.53 29.53
N ILE A 433 -25.26 17.76 28.60
CA ILE A 433 -24.12 18.17 27.80
C ILE A 433 -24.57 19.29 26.87
N THR A 434 -24.20 20.52 27.20
CA THR A 434 -24.40 21.67 26.33
C THR A 434 -23.38 21.62 25.19
N GLU A 435 -23.66 22.36 24.13
CA GLU A 435 -22.73 22.52 23.00
C GLU A 435 -21.39 23.14 23.45
N GLU A 436 -21.40 23.96 24.51
CA GLU A 436 -20.20 24.52 25.15
C GLU A 436 -19.38 23.46 25.90
N HIS A 437 -20.03 22.52 26.60
CA HIS A 437 -19.34 21.37 27.21
C HIS A 437 -18.70 20.49 26.13
N MET A 438 -19.40 20.26 25.02
CA MET A 438 -18.88 19.49 23.89
C MET A 438 -17.72 20.21 23.18
N GLN A 439 -17.77 21.54 23.04
CA GLN A 439 -16.65 22.34 22.54
C GLN A 439 -15.45 22.32 23.47
N THR A 440 -15.67 22.40 24.78
CA THR A 440 -14.60 22.28 25.78
C THR A 440 -13.97 20.89 25.71
N LEU A 441 -14.78 19.83 25.62
CA LEU A 441 -14.30 18.46 25.46
C LEU A 441 -13.52 18.27 24.14
N MET A 442 -13.99 18.87 23.04
CA MET A 442 -13.29 18.85 21.75
C MET A 442 -12.02 19.72 21.75
N GLN A 443 -11.96 20.77 22.57
CA GLN A 443 -10.72 21.53 22.79
C GLN A 443 -9.72 20.71 23.61
N THR A 444 -10.17 20.00 24.66
CA THR A 444 -9.32 19.16 25.50
C THR A 444 -8.84 17.89 24.78
N LEU A 445 -9.70 17.27 23.94
CA LEU A 445 -9.36 16.11 23.11
C LEU A 445 -8.72 16.51 21.76
N GLY A 446 -8.82 17.77 21.37
CA GLY A 446 -8.36 18.31 20.09
C GLY A 446 -6.86 18.61 20.01
N GLN A 447 -6.12 18.44 21.11
CA GLN A 447 -4.67 18.67 21.18
C GLN A 447 -3.87 17.38 21.04
N ILE A 448 -4.29 16.45 20.17
CA ILE A 448 -3.41 15.36 19.75
C ILE A 448 -2.38 15.97 18.79
N ASN A 449 -1.30 16.47 19.37
CA ASN A 449 -0.15 16.98 18.62
C ASN A 449 0.86 15.84 18.42
N MET A 450 1.41 15.73 17.21
CA MET A 450 2.50 14.80 16.95
C MET A 450 3.82 15.53 17.28
N VAL A 451 4.60 14.96 18.20
CA VAL A 451 5.88 15.52 18.65
C VAL A 451 6.98 14.55 18.26
N GLU A 452 8.06 15.05 17.66
CA GLU A 452 9.23 14.25 17.31
C GLU A 452 10.30 14.38 18.40
N LEU A 453 10.66 13.28 19.04
CA LEU A 453 11.71 13.20 20.07
C LEU A 453 12.77 12.20 19.58
N ASP A 454 14.04 12.63 19.52
CA ASP A 454 15.17 11.83 19.02
C ASP A 454 14.91 11.16 17.64
N GLY A 455 14.22 11.88 16.75
CA GLY A 455 13.92 11.39 15.40
C GLY A 455 12.75 10.41 15.31
N ARG A 456 12.02 10.16 16.42
CA ARG A 456 10.85 9.27 16.46
C ARG A 456 9.57 10.07 16.75
N PRO A 457 8.47 9.85 16.00
CA PRO A 457 7.21 10.55 16.21
C PRO A 457 6.42 9.91 17.36
N TYR A 458 5.93 10.75 18.27
CA TYR A 458 5.06 10.41 19.38
C TYR A 458 3.76 11.19 19.32
N LEU A 459 2.67 10.62 19.84
CA LEU A 459 1.40 11.31 20.02
C LEU A 459 1.38 11.94 21.42
N MET A 460 1.30 13.27 21.49
CA MET A 460 1.15 13.99 22.75
C MET A 460 -0.32 14.00 23.17
N MET A 461 -0.61 13.41 24.32
CA MET A 461 -1.95 13.32 24.91
C MET A 461 -1.87 13.64 26.40
N ALA A 462 -2.43 14.78 26.83
CA ALA A 462 -2.51 15.20 28.24
C ALA A 462 -1.15 15.13 28.99
N GLY A 463 -0.07 15.60 28.35
CA GLY A 463 1.28 15.55 28.93
C GLY A 463 1.94 14.17 28.88
N LEU A 464 1.41 13.22 28.12
CA LEU A 464 2.04 11.92 27.85
C LEU A 464 2.42 11.85 26.37
N LEU A 465 3.62 11.33 26.07
CA LEU A 465 4.04 10.96 24.73
C LEU A 465 3.82 9.46 24.54
N VAL A 466 2.86 9.12 23.70
CA VAL A 466 2.47 7.74 23.39
C VAL A 466 3.12 7.34 22.07
N ASP A 467 3.78 6.19 22.06
CA ASP A 467 4.32 5.63 20.82
C ASP A 467 3.15 5.20 19.93
N PRO A 468 3.00 5.75 18.71
CA PRO A 468 1.87 5.45 17.84
C PRO A 468 1.85 3.98 17.35
N GLN A 469 2.97 3.26 17.42
CA GLN A 469 3.07 1.87 17.01
C GLN A 469 2.69 0.92 18.13
N THR A 470 3.19 1.14 19.35
CA THR A 470 2.94 0.24 20.49
C THR A 470 1.73 0.64 21.32
N GLN A 471 1.27 1.90 21.19
CA GLN A 471 0.25 2.52 22.03
C GLN A 471 0.64 2.61 23.52
N GLU A 472 1.92 2.37 23.85
CA GLU A 472 2.44 2.50 25.21
C GLU A 472 2.90 3.93 25.47
N VAL A 473 2.77 4.36 26.74
CA VAL A 473 3.31 5.64 27.20
C VAL A 473 4.83 5.52 27.25
N ALA A 474 5.51 6.16 26.32
CA ALA A 474 6.98 6.16 26.27
C ALA A 474 7.56 7.24 27.19
N PHE A 475 6.93 8.42 27.23
CA PHE A 475 7.40 9.53 28.06
C PHE A 475 6.26 10.32 28.71
N LYS A 476 6.59 10.99 29.81
CA LYS A 476 5.76 11.98 30.49
C LYS A 476 6.40 13.36 30.30
N VAL A 477 5.62 14.34 29.88
CA VAL A 477 6.02 15.75 29.74
C VAL A 477 5.50 16.50 30.96
N GLU A 478 6.42 17.01 31.77
CA GLU A 478 6.09 17.87 32.91
C GLU A 478 5.65 19.26 32.44
N PRO A 479 4.95 20.05 33.28
CA PRO A 479 4.44 21.37 32.91
C PRO A 479 5.51 22.38 32.45
N ASP A 480 6.77 22.19 32.84
CA ASP A 480 7.90 23.01 32.41
C ASP A 480 8.52 22.55 31.08
N GLY A 481 7.92 21.55 30.44
CA GLY A 481 8.39 20.94 29.20
C GLY A 481 9.38 19.80 29.38
N THR A 482 9.80 19.48 30.61
CA THR A 482 10.75 18.38 30.83
C THR A 482 10.13 17.04 30.44
N VAL A 483 10.81 16.30 29.56
CA VAL A 483 10.40 14.96 29.13
C VAL A 483 11.07 13.93 30.01
N ILE A 484 10.27 13.12 30.70
CA ILE A 484 10.69 12.05 31.60
C ILE A 484 10.34 10.71 30.95
N ASP A 485 11.31 9.81 30.85
CA ASP A 485 11.05 8.45 30.37
C ASP A 485 10.15 7.71 31.36
N ALA A 486 9.04 7.16 30.86
CA ALA A 486 8.01 6.59 31.69
C ALA A 486 8.44 5.27 32.37
N ALA A 487 9.40 4.56 31.80
CA ALA A 487 9.90 3.30 32.34
C ALA A 487 10.98 3.53 33.42
N THR A 488 11.81 4.56 33.26
CA THR A 488 12.98 4.80 34.12
C THR A 488 12.79 5.94 35.11
N GLY A 489 11.90 6.89 34.82
CA GLY A 489 11.73 8.11 35.61
C GLY A 489 12.85 9.14 35.43
N GLU A 490 13.77 8.93 34.47
CA GLU A 490 14.87 9.86 34.21
C GLU A 490 14.48 10.95 33.20
N ALA A 491 14.98 12.17 33.41
CA ALA A 491 14.79 13.28 32.48
C ALA A 491 15.59 13.03 31.19
N CYS A 492 14.90 12.94 30.07
CA CYS A 492 15.44 12.60 28.76
C CYS A 492 15.51 13.80 27.81
N GLY A 493 14.79 14.90 28.08
CA GLY A 493 14.83 16.09 27.24
C GLY A 493 13.93 17.21 27.74
N MET A 494 13.77 18.24 26.92
CA MET A 494 12.80 19.33 27.11
C MET A 494 12.06 19.58 25.80
N ILE A 495 10.74 19.71 25.88
CA ILE A 495 9.85 20.19 24.83
C ILE A 495 9.46 21.61 25.19
N ASP A 496 9.60 22.55 24.26
CA ASP A 496 9.27 23.95 24.49
C ASP A 496 7.74 24.14 24.37
N VAL A 497 7.03 24.02 25.50
CA VAL A 497 5.55 24.02 25.56
C VAL A 497 4.97 25.40 25.24
N ASP A 498 5.72 26.46 25.50
CA ASP A 498 5.29 27.85 25.29
C ASP A 498 5.25 28.27 23.81
N ASN A 499 5.78 27.45 22.89
CA ASN A 499 5.85 27.74 21.46
C ASN A 499 4.78 27.03 20.60
N ALA A 500 3.80 26.35 21.21
CA ALA A 500 2.74 25.65 20.47
C ALA A 500 1.77 26.59 19.72
N ASP A 501 1.68 27.88 20.10
CA ASP A 501 0.75 28.86 19.55
C ASP A 501 1.35 29.82 18.50
N ASN A 502 2.65 29.72 18.20
CA ASN A 502 3.32 30.59 17.23
C ASN A 502 4.24 29.78 16.28
N PRO A 503 3.82 29.45 15.05
CA PRO A 503 4.54 28.54 14.17
C PRO A 503 5.82 29.14 13.55
N ASP A 504 6.11 30.41 13.80
CA ASP A 504 7.31 31.07 13.31
C ASP A 504 8.21 31.49 14.49
N VAL A 505 9.43 30.94 14.48
CA VAL A 505 10.61 31.28 15.31
C VAL A 505 10.92 30.29 16.45
N ILE A 506 11.64 29.21 16.09
CA ILE A 506 12.73 28.66 16.92
C ILE A 506 13.99 28.58 16.02
N PRO A 507 15.16 29.07 16.46
CA PRO A 507 16.43 28.78 15.81
C PRO A 507 16.98 27.44 16.33
N THR A 508 16.23 26.36 16.12
CA THR A 508 16.81 25.02 16.02
C THR A 508 17.09 24.83 14.55
N LYS A 509 18.22 24.21 14.18
CA LYS A 509 18.43 23.80 12.78
C LYS A 509 17.22 22.96 12.40
N THR A 510 16.29 23.55 11.67
CA THR A 510 15.06 22.89 11.26
C THR A 510 15.55 21.77 10.36
N PRO A 511 15.26 20.49 10.67
CA PRO A 511 15.68 19.41 9.78
C PRO A 511 15.17 19.77 8.38
N PRO A 512 16.02 19.65 7.35
CA PRO A 512 15.54 19.85 5.99
C PRO A 512 14.31 18.98 5.82
N LYS A 513 13.21 19.58 5.32
CA LYS A 513 11.93 18.90 5.07
C LYS A 513 12.19 17.50 4.50
N THR A 514 11.39 16.51 4.84
CA THR A 514 11.48 15.16 4.27
C THR A 514 11.39 15.24 2.73
N PHE A 515 12.55 15.40 2.08
CA PHE A 515 12.67 15.62 0.66
C PHE A 515 12.64 14.25 -0.01
N LYS A 516 11.47 13.91 -0.55
CA LYS A 516 11.36 12.94 -1.63
C LYS A 516 11.80 13.64 -2.92
N ASP A 517 13.11 13.85 -3.08
CA ASP A 517 13.64 14.16 -4.42
C ASP A 517 13.66 12.84 -5.20
N GLU A 518 12.56 12.56 -5.90
CA GLU A 518 12.28 11.28 -6.59
C GLU A 518 13.19 10.97 -7.79
N ASN A 519 14.32 11.67 -7.95
CA ASN A 519 15.21 11.53 -9.13
C ASN A 519 16.70 11.66 -8.82
N LEU A 520 17.14 11.39 -7.58
CA LEU A 520 18.57 11.26 -7.31
C LEU A 520 19.07 9.87 -7.73
N ASP A 521 20.20 9.82 -8.41
CA ASP A 521 20.95 8.59 -8.64
C ASP A 521 21.71 8.17 -7.37
N ALA A 522 22.39 7.02 -7.40
CA ALA A 522 23.11 6.51 -6.23
C ALA A 522 24.15 7.50 -5.67
N HIS A 523 24.80 8.29 -6.54
CA HIS A 523 25.77 9.31 -6.14
C HIS A 523 25.10 10.54 -5.51
N GLY A 524 23.95 10.97 -6.05
CA GLY A 524 23.14 12.03 -5.47
C GLY A 524 22.68 11.69 -4.05
N TRP A 525 22.21 10.47 -3.83
CA TRP A 525 21.84 10.00 -2.50
C TRP A 525 23.05 9.91 -1.55
N TYR A 526 24.22 9.49 -2.03
CA TYR A 526 25.45 9.45 -1.25
C TYR A 526 25.90 10.81 -0.74
N GLU A 527 26.01 11.81 -1.64
CA GLU A 527 26.41 13.16 -1.25
C GLU A 527 25.40 13.76 -0.26
N ARG A 528 24.11 13.51 -0.49
CA ARG A 528 23.06 13.95 0.41
C ARG A 528 23.18 13.31 1.80
N ALA A 529 23.48 12.01 1.86
CA ALA A 529 23.69 11.31 3.11
C ALA A 529 24.88 11.89 3.90
N LYS A 530 25.96 12.28 3.21
CA LYS A 530 27.13 12.94 3.82
C LYS A 530 26.81 14.33 4.35
N GLU A 531 26.03 15.13 3.64
CA GLU A 531 25.54 16.42 4.13
C GLU A 531 24.73 16.25 5.43
N LEU A 532 23.77 15.31 5.43
CA LEU A 532 22.95 15.01 6.60
C LEU A 532 23.79 14.50 7.78
N MET A 533 24.79 13.66 7.51
CA MET A 533 25.71 13.16 8.52
C MET A 533 26.59 14.28 9.10
N ALA A 534 27.01 15.25 8.29
CA ALA A 534 27.80 16.41 8.74
C ALA A 534 26.98 17.37 9.63
N ASP A 535 25.66 17.37 9.48
CA ASP A 535 24.72 18.13 10.29
C ASP A 535 24.14 17.34 11.49
N ASP A 536 24.74 16.19 11.83
CA ASP A 536 24.32 15.29 12.93
C ASP A 536 22.90 14.68 12.78
N TYR A 537 22.31 14.71 11.58
CA TYR A 537 21.05 14.04 11.26
C TYR A 537 21.27 12.56 10.91
N TYR A 538 21.76 11.79 11.88
CA TYR A 538 22.22 10.41 11.65
C TYR A 538 21.13 9.47 11.14
N TYR A 539 19.86 9.63 11.56
CA TYR A 539 18.77 8.77 11.10
C TYR A 539 18.45 9.01 9.62
N GLN A 540 18.30 10.28 9.23
CA GLN A 540 18.04 10.68 7.85
C GLN A 540 19.23 10.36 6.94
N ALA A 541 20.46 10.52 7.44
CA ALA A 541 21.67 10.12 6.74
C ALA A 541 21.69 8.61 6.47
N ALA A 542 21.37 7.79 7.48
CA ALA A 542 21.31 6.34 7.33
C ALA A 542 20.24 5.89 6.33
N ALA A 543 19.08 6.56 6.32
CA ALA A 543 18.03 6.33 5.33
C ALA A 543 18.50 6.69 3.91
N ALA A 544 19.16 7.84 3.73
CA ALA A 544 19.70 8.26 2.44
C ALA A 544 20.80 7.32 1.91
N PHE A 545 21.69 6.81 2.78
CA PHE A 545 22.62 5.73 2.40
C PHE A 545 21.88 4.44 2.00
N GLY A 546 20.74 4.16 2.61
CA GLY A 546 19.88 3.03 2.25
C GLY A 546 19.28 3.14 0.85
N GLU A 547 18.77 4.31 0.49
CA GLU A 547 18.27 4.60 -0.87
C GLU A 547 19.41 4.51 -1.90
N ALA A 548 20.59 5.06 -1.60
CA ALA A 548 21.76 4.92 -2.46
C ALA A 548 22.11 3.44 -2.73
N LEU A 549 22.10 2.61 -1.69
CA LEU A 549 22.35 1.16 -1.80
C LEU A 549 21.29 0.45 -2.64
N GLN A 550 20.03 0.87 -2.53
CA GLN A 550 18.95 0.34 -3.35
C GLN A 550 19.16 0.69 -4.83
N CYS A 551 19.46 1.95 -5.15
CA CYS A 551 19.80 2.36 -6.52
C CYS A 551 20.97 1.51 -7.09
N CYS A 552 21.99 1.24 -6.28
CA CYS A 552 23.12 0.40 -6.70
C CYS A 552 22.70 -1.04 -7.07
N GLN A 553 21.77 -1.62 -6.31
CA GLN A 553 21.25 -2.97 -6.57
C GLN A 553 20.40 -3.04 -7.83
N GLU A 554 19.62 -1.99 -8.09
CA GLU A 554 18.75 -1.87 -9.26
C GLU A 554 19.55 -1.71 -10.56
N GLU A 555 20.60 -0.88 -10.54
CA GLU A 555 21.41 -0.59 -11.73
C GLU A 555 22.37 -1.73 -12.13
N ARG A 556 22.65 -2.69 -11.24
CA ARG A 556 23.54 -3.86 -11.46
C ARG A 556 24.94 -3.51 -12.01
N ALA A 557 25.35 -2.25 -11.95
CA ALA A 557 26.55 -1.74 -12.62
C ALA A 557 27.46 -0.93 -11.70
N VAL A 558 27.24 -0.99 -10.37
CA VAL A 558 28.01 -0.18 -9.43
C VAL A 558 29.28 -0.91 -8.97
N GLU A 559 30.35 -0.12 -8.83
CA GLU A 559 31.64 -0.57 -8.33
C GLU A 559 31.52 -1.02 -6.86
N LEU A 560 32.05 -2.21 -6.54
CA LEU A 560 32.01 -2.80 -5.19
C LEU A 560 32.58 -1.83 -4.12
N GLU A 561 33.61 -1.06 -4.50
CA GLU A 561 34.23 -0.06 -3.63
C GLU A 561 33.23 1.03 -3.19
N PHE A 562 32.36 1.48 -4.10
CA PHE A 562 31.32 2.47 -3.78
C PHE A 562 30.24 1.89 -2.88
N GLU A 563 29.80 0.65 -3.11
CA GLU A 563 28.85 -0.03 -2.20
C GLU A 563 29.44 -0.17 -0.79
N CYS A 564 30.74 -0.48 -0.67
CA CYS A 564 31.45 -0.50 0.61
C CYS A 564 31.44 0.87 1.30
N GLU A 565 31.64 1.98 0.57
CA GLU A 565 31.56 3.34 1.14
C GLU A 565 30.15 3.65 1.68
N LEU A 566 29.11 3.28 0.94
CA LEU A 566 27.72 3.46 1.38
C LEU A 566 27.42 2.69 2.67
N LEU A 567 27.84 1.42 2.75
CA LEU A 567 27.69 0.59 3.94
C LEU A 567 28.47 1.16 5.13
N LYS A 568 29.69 1.68 4.92
CA LYS A 568 30.49 2.33 5.97
C LYS A 568 29.83 3.60 6.49
N GLY A 569 29.32 4.43 5.58
CA GLY A 569 28.56 5.63 5.94
C GLY A 569 27.34 5.29 6.79
N ARG A 570 26.54 4.31 6.36
CA ARG A 570 25.34 3.87 7.07
C ARG A 570 25.65 3.24 8.43
N ALA A 571 26.66 2.38 8.51
CA ALA A 571 27.11 1.78 9.76
C ALA A 571 27.63 2.83 10.76
N SER A 572 28.35 3.85 10.29
CA SER A 572 28.77 4.98 11.13
C SER A 572 27.56 5.70 11.77
N CYS A 573 26.50 5.91 11.00
CA CYS A 573 25.23 6.46 11.51
C CYS A 573 24.58 5.53 12.55
N TRP A 574 24.49 4.21 12.31
CA TRP A 574 23.93 3.26 13.29
C TRP A 574 24.71 3.22 14.59
N ARG A 575 26.04 3.28 14.51
CA ARG A 575 26.91 3.35 15.68
C ARG A 575 26.62 4.60 16.52
N LYS A 576 26.38 5.74 15.88
CA LYS A 576 26.05 7.02 16.57
C LYS A 576 24.68 6.95 17.25
N MET A 577 23.70 6.30 16.61
CA MET A 577 22.35 6.10 17.15
C MET A 577 22.23 4.94 18.15
N LYS A 578 23.29 4.15 18.35
CA LYS A 578 23.28 2.93 19.18
C LYS A 578 22.29 1.86 18.69
N GLU A 579 21.99 1.84 17.39
CA GLU A 579 21.15 0.83 16.75
C GLU A 579 21.99 -0.41 16.39
N PHE A 580 22.39 -1.17 17.41
CA PHE A 580 23.41 -2.22 17.29
C PHE A 580 23.00 -3.40 16.40
N LYS A 581 21.71 -3.65 16.22
CA LYS A 581 21.24 -4.72 15.33
C LYS A 581 21.54 -4.38 13.86
N SER A 582 21.16 -3.18 13.41
CA SER A 582 21.42 -2.70 12.06
C SER A 582 22.92 -2.51 11.81
N LEU A 583 23.66 -2.05 12.83
CA LEU A 583 25.13 -1.97 12.78
C LEU A 583 25.78 -3.34 12.51
N LEU A 584 25.28 -4.40 13.18
CA LEU A 584 25.79 -5.75 13.00
C LEU A 584 25.54 -6.27 11.58
N GLU A 585 24.35 -6.03 11.02
CA GLU A 585 23.99 -6.43 9.66
C GLU A 585 24.91 -5.78 8.62
N ASP A 586 25.15 -4.46 8.74
CA ASP A 586 26.04 -3.74 7.82
C ASP A 586 27.51 -4.17 7.97
N ALA A 587 27.98 -4.41 9.21
CA ALA A 587 29.33 -4.90 9.48
C ALA A 587 29.57 -6.31 8.90
N GLU A 588 28.60 -7.21 9.03
CA GLU A 588 28.71 -8.56 8.45
C GLU A 588 28.70 -8.54 6.93
N LYS A 589 27.94 -7.64 6.32
CA LYS A 589 27.95 -7.43 4.87
C LYS A 589 29.31 -6.92 4.40
N LEU A 590 29.91 -5.95 5.08
CA LEU A 590 31.27 -5.45 4.79
C LEU A 590 32.33 -6.54 4.90
N ILE A 591 32.30 -7.35 5.98
CA ILE A 591 33.23 -8.48 6.19
C ILE A 591 33.09 -9.54 5.07
N SER A 592 31.89 -9.69 4.49
CA SER A 592 31.68 -10.60 3.38
C SER A 592 32.35 -10.13 2.07
N TYR A 593 32.60 -8.81 1.94
CA TYR A 593 33.31 -8.22 0.81
C TYR A 593 34.82 -8.17 1.05
N ASP A 594 35.24 -7.79 2.25
CA ASP A 594 36.64 -7.79 2.68
C ASP A 594 36.76 -8.34 4.11
N ALA A 595 37.27 -9.56 4.23
CA ALA A 595 37.42 -10.25 5.51
C ALA A 595 38.46 -9.58 6.43
N ASP A 596 39.34 -8.75 5.88
CA ASP A 596 40.41 -8.07 6.60
C ASP A 596 40.05 -6.63 7.01
N ASP A 597 38.82 -6.16 6.71
CA ASP A 597 38.34 -4.82 7.08
C ASP A 597 38.25 -4.67 8.62
N GLN A 598 39.27 -4.01 9.18
CA GLN A 598 39.40 -3.82 10.63
C GLN A 598 38.25 -3.01 11.22
N GLU A 599 37.72 -2.03 10.49
CA GLU A 599 36.64 -1.16 10.97
C GLU A 599 35.33 -1.94 11.09
N ALA A 600 35.02 -2.78 10.09
CA ALA A 600 33.86 -3.67 10.13
C ALA A 600 33.97 -4.72 11.25
N LEU A 601 35.17 -5.28 11.47
CA LEU A 601 35.42 -6.22 12.58
C LEU A 601 35.21 -5.55 13.95
N GLU A 602 35.65 -4.30 14.11
CA GLU A 602 35.41 -3.51 15.33
C GLU A 602 33.92 -3.22 15.56
N TRP A 603 33.18 -2.81 14.50
CA TRP A 603 31.74 -2.58 14.59
C TRP A 603 30.97 -3.86 14.94
N LYS A 604 31.32 -4.99 14.32
CA LYS A 604 30.75 -6.30 14.66
C LYS A 604 30.98 -6.64 16.14
N ARG A 605 32.21 -6.45 16.64
CA ARG A 605 32.53 -6.72 18.05
C ARG A 605 31.73 -5.81 18.99
N LEU A 606 31.66 -4.51 18.68
CA LEU A 606 30.91 -3.53 19.47
C LEU A 606 29.41 -3.89 19.52
N ALA A 607 28.81 -4.16 18.37
CA ALA A 607 27.40 -4.51 18.26
C ALA A 607 27.06 -5.80 19.03
N MET A 608 27.90 -6.84 18.92
CA MET A 608 27.71 -8.10 19.64
C MET A 608 27.82 -7.94 21.15
N ASP A 609 28.77 -7.12 21.64
CA ASP A 609 28.94 -6.87 23.08
C ASP A 609 27.72 -6.14 23.65
N GLU A 610 27.24 -5.09 22.98
CA GLU A 610 26.09 -4.30 23.43
C GLU A 610 24.77 -5.08 23.34
N LEU A 611 24.54 -5.85 22.27
CA LEU A 611 23.38 -6.76 22.18
C LEU A 611 23.44 -7.86 23.25
N GLY A 612 24.63 -8.32 23.62
CA GLY A 612 24.84 -9.26 24.71
C GLY A 612 24.51 -8.67 26.08
N LYS A 613 24.87 -7.41 26.32
CA LYS A 613 24.51 -6.68 27.55
C LYS A 613 23.00 -6.47 27.63
N ALA A 614 22.35 -6.06 26.53
CA ALA A 614 20.91 -5.86 26.47
C ALA A 614 20.10 -7.13 26.78
N ARG A 615 20.60 -8.32 26.40
CA ARG A 615 19.96 -9.61 26.73
C ARG A 615 20.13 -10.06 28.18
N ARG A 616 21.11 -9.50 28.91
CA ARG A 616 21.36 -9.84 30.32
C ARG A 616 20.63 -8.92 31.29
N ARG A 617 20.23 -7.75 30.83
CA ARG A 617 19.26 -6.89 31.50
C ARG A 617 17.88 -7.46 31.25
#